data_AF-A0A0B6Z1V2-F1
#
_entry.id   AF-A0A0B6Z1V2-F1
#
_cell.length_a   1.000
_cell.length_b   1.000
_cell.length_c   1.000
_cell.angle_alpha   90.00
_cell.angle_beta   90.00
_cell.angle_gamma   90.00
#
_symmetry.space_group_name_H-M   'P 1'
#
loop_
_entity.id
_entity.type
_entity.pdbx_description
1 polymer ?
#
loop_
_entity_poly.entity_id
_entity_poly.type
_entity_poly.pdbx_seq_one_letter_code
_entity_poly.pdbx_strand_id
1 'polypeptide(L)'
;ATQDVCRVYATKLLRVLMRAGTPGFSQWGIELLVTQLYDPEKSISMSAIKILDEACDNEENLKNLIKLRPSILHLGEKGDMLLCMFVSSVPGFRSLNNADFISSLLQKWHTSLNERYVDIVEEMLNEALMTFEQTYSGSCPRRSILKGPKKDVFLPPHLYG
;
A
#
# COMPACT_ATOMS: atom_id res chain seq x y z
N ALA A 1 21.72 -12.30 -1.05
CA ALA A 1 20.91 -13.47 -1.42
C ALA A 1 20.18 -14.09 -0.23
N THR A 2 20.85 -14.79 0.71
CA THR A 2 20.15 -15.41 1.87
C THR A 2 19.60 -14.37 2.86
N GLN A 3 20.34 -13.29 3.11
CA GLN A 3 19.88 -12.21 3.99
C GLN A 3 18.64 -11.49 3.45
N ASP A 4 18.54 -11.27 2.14
CA ASP A 4 17.39 -10.59 1.52
C ASP A 4 16.11 -11.43 1.63
N VAL A 5 16.23 -12.76 1.43
CA VAL A 5 15.13 -13.71 1.63
C VAL A 5 14.63 -13.68 3.07
N CYS A 6 15.54 -13.65 4.05
CA CYS A 6 15.16 -13.54 5.47
C CYS A 6 14.45 -12.21 5.78
N ARG A 7 14.91 -11.08 5.23
CA ARG A 7 14.25 -9.77 5.46
C ARG A 7 12.87 -9.69 4.81
N VAL A 8 12.71 -10.23 3.59
CA VAL A 8 11.39 -10.34 2.94
C VAL A 8 10.45 -11.20 3.78
N TYR A 9 10.93 -12.35 4.27
CA TYR A 9 10.13 -13.23 5.12
C TYR A 9 9.72 -12.54 6.44
N ALA A 10 10.68 -11.89 7.11
CA ALA A 10 10.43 -11.14 8.34
C ALA A 10 9.39 -10.03 8.14
N THR A 11 9.49 -9.29 7.03
CA THR A 11 8.50 -8.25 6.68
C THR A 11 7.11 -8.84 6.47
N LYS A 12 7.01 -9.97 5.75
CA LYS A 12 5.73 -10.67 5.54
C LYS A 12 5.15 -11.22 6.85
N LEU A 13 5.99 -11.62 7.80
CA LEU A 13 5.56 -12.09 9.12
C LEU A 13 4.84 -10.98 9.90
N LEU A 14 5.18 -9.70 9.70
CA LEU A 14 4.47 -8.58 10.33
C LEU A 14 2.98 -8.57 9.98
N ARG A 15 2.59 -8.95 8.75
CA ARG A 15 1.17 -9.10 8.38
C ARG A 15 0.47 -10.17 9.21
N VAL A 16 1.15 -11.28 9.48
CA VAL A 16 0.60 -12.38 10.28
C VAL A 16 0.39 -11.91 11.72
N LEU A 17 1.37 -11.23 12.30
CA LEU A 17 1.28 -10.68 13.66
C LEU A 17 0.16 -9.64 13.79
N MET A 18 0.01 -8.78 12.77
CA MET A 18 -1.08 -7.82 12.69
C MET A 18 -2.44 -8.50 12.69
N ARG A 19 -2.68 -9.46 11.78
CA ARG A 19 -3.95 -10.20 11.67
C ARG A 19 -4.25 -11.06 12.89
N ALA A 20 -3.23 -11.55 13.58
CA ALA A 20 -3.37 -12.29 14.84
C ALA A 20 -3.78 -11.39 16.02
N GLY A 21 -3.86 -10.07 15.84
CA GLY A 21 -4.24 -9.14 16.91
C GLY A 21 -3.17 -9.02 18.00
N THR A 22 -1.88 -9.11 17.63
CA THR A 22 -0.78 -9.03 18.59
C THR A 22 -0.87 -7.75 19.43
N PRO A 23 -0.85 -7.83 20.78
CA PRO A 23 -0.96 -6.65 21.62
C PRO A 23 0.11 -5.59 21.31
N GLY A 24 -0.32 -4.33 21.25
CA GLY A 24 0.56 -3.19 21.00
C GLY A 24 1.13 -3.09 19.58
N PHE A 25 0.64 -3.89 18.62
CA PHE A 25 1.11 -3.86 17.22
C PHE A 25 1.04 -2.46 16.60
N SER A 26 0.00 -1.68 16.95
CA SER A 26 -0.16 -0.30 16.49
C SER A 26 1.04 0.59 16.80
N GLN A 27 1.77 0.32 17.88
CA GLN A 27 2.96 1.09 18.28
C GLN A 27 4.21 0.53 17.61
N TRP A 28 4.63 -0.68 17.98
CA TRP A 28 5.91 -1.24 17.52
C TRP A 28 5.84 -1.75 16.07
N GLY A 29 4.71 -2.31 15.65
CA GLY A 29 4.54 -2.90 14.33
C GLY A 29 4.52 -1.86 13.22
N ILE A 30 3.83 -0.74 13.45
CA ILE A 30 3.80 0.38 12.52
C ILE A 30 5.18 1.05 12.40
N GLU A 31 5.90 1.22 13.51
CA GLU A 31 7.29 1.72 13.50
C GLU A 31 8.24 0.84 12.67
N LEU A 32 8.14 -0.49 12.83
CA LEU A 32 8.91 -1.44 12.02
C LEU A 32 8.53 -1.36 10.55
N LEU A 33 7.23 -1.32 10.22
CA LEU A 33 6.77 -1.21 8.84
C LEU A 33 7.26 0.07 8.17
N VAL A 34 7.23 1.21 8.89
CA VAL A 34 7.81 2.47 8.42
C VAL A 34 9.29 2.33 8.14
N THR A 35 10.04 1.64 9.01
CA THR A 35 11.47 1.36 8.78
C THR A 35 11.67 0.55 7.50
N GLN A 36 10.84 -0.47 7.26
CA GLN A 36 10.90 -1.31 6.06
C GLN A 36 10.57 -0.55 4.75
N LEU A 37 9.92 0.62 4.81
CA LEU A 37 9.68 1.47 3.62
C LEU A 37 10.98 2.01 2.99
N TYR A 38 12.07 2.03 3.76
CA TYR A 38 13.38 2.54 3.32
C TYR A 38 14.39 1.42 3.02
N ASP A 39 13.97 0.15 3.00
CA ASP A 39 14.87 -0.96 2.64
C ASP A 39 15.35 -0.79 1.18
N PRO A 40 16.65 -0.99 0.89
CA PRO A 40 17.18 -0.90 -0.47
C PRO A 40 16.57 -1.92 -1.43
N GLU A 41 16.11 -3.05 -0.91
CA GLU A 41 15.47 -4.10 -1.70
C GLU A 41 13.99 -3.74 -1.94
N LYS A 42 13.64 -3.39 -3.18
CA LYS A 42 12.30 -2.91 -3.54
C LYS A 42 11.18 -3.89 -3.18
N SER A 43 11.44 -5.20 -3.24
CA SER A 43 10.44 -6.20 -2.87
C SER A 43 10.01 -6.10 -1.39
N ILE A 44 10.88 -5.61 -0.52
CA ILE A 44 10.62 -5.41 0.91
C ILE A 44 9.79 -4.14 1.13
N SER A 45 10.20 -3.00 0.58
CA SER A 45 9.44 -1.75 0.71
C SER A 45 8.04 -1.89 0.12
N MET A 46 7.90 -2.57 -1.03
CA MET A 46 6.60 -2.90 -1.61
C MET A 46 5.75 -3.82 -0.72
N SER A 47 6.38 -4.79 -0.04
CA SER A 47 5.67 -5.64 0.91
C SER A 47 5.19 -4.83 2.12
N ALA A 48 6.04 -3.95 2.66
CA ALA A 48 5.69 -3.08 3.78
C ALA A 48 4.53 -2.13 3.45
N ILE A 49 4.51 -1.51 2.26
CA ILE A 49 3.37 -0.67 1.82
C ILE A 49 2.08 -1.48 1.81
N LYS A 50 2.08 -2.68 1.22
CA LYS A 50 0.88 -3.53 1.16
C LYS A 50 0.40 -3.96 2.55
N ILE A 51 1.28 -4.02 3.54
CA ILE A 51 0.89 -4.34 4.92
C ILE A 51 0.37 -3.08 5.61
N LEU A 52 0.96 -1.90 5.38
CA LEU A 52 0.46 -0.63 5.90
C LEU A 52 -0.91 -0.27 5.33
N ASP A 53 -1.12 -0.48 4.04
CA ASP A 53 -2.40 -0.30 3.34
C ASP A 53 -3.52 -1.04 4.09
N GLU A 54 -3.29 -2.33 4.37
CA GLU A 54 -4.20 -3.17 5.14
C GLU A 54 -4.28 -2.76 6.63
N ALA A 55 -3.15 -2.38 7.24
CA ALA A 55 -3.11 -2.02 8.66
C ALA A 55 -3.91 -0.74 8.94
N CYS A 56 -3.93 0.20 7.99
CA CYS A 56 -4.54 1.53 8.15
C CYS A 56 -6.06 1.51 8.11
N ASP A 57 -6.70 0.39 7.77
CA ASP A 57 -8.14 0.18 7.99
C ASP A 57 -8.51 0.30 9.48
N ASN A 58 -7.55 0.05 10.38
CA ASN A 58 -7.70 0.31 11.80
C ASN A 58 -7.27 1.76 12.15
N GLU A 59 -8.17 2.51 12.77
CA GLU A 59 -7.95 3.91 13.12
C GLU A 59 -6.74 4.13 14.05
N GLU A 60 -6.43 3.20 14.94
CA GLU A 60 -5.27 3.29 15.84
C GLU A 60 -3.94 3.18 15.07
N ASN A 61 -3.87 2.25 14.12
CA ASN A 61 -2.71 2.07 13.25
C ASN A 61 -2.50 3.31 12.36
N LEU A 62 -3.56 3.83 11.75
CA LEU A 62 -3.51 5.04 10.93
C LEU A 62 -3.04 6.25 11.76
N LYS A 63 -3.57 6.42 12.97
CA LYS A 63 -3.12 7.48 13.90
C LYS A 63 -1.63 7.39 14.19
N ASN A 64 -1.10 6.19 14.46
CA ASN A 64 0.32 6.03 14.73
C ASN A 64 1.18 6.25 13.48
N LEU A 65 0.73 5.80 12.31
CA LEU A 65 1.43 6.08 11.05
C LEU A 65 1.51 7.60 10.76
N ILE A 66 0.41 8.33 10.96
CA ILE A 66 0.36 9.80 10.79
C ILE A 66 1.33 10.49 11.75
N LYS A 67 1.44 10.02 13.01
CA LYS A 67 2.40 10.58 13.99
C LYS A 67 3.85 10.42 13.55
N LEU A 68 4.20 9.29 12.94
CA LEU A 68 5.57 8.98 12.51
C LEU A 68 6.03 9.81 11.30
N ARG A 69 5.09 10.35 10.51
CA ARG A 69 5.37 11.18 9.32
C ARG A 69 6.47 10.62 8.42
N PRO A 70 6.32 9.37 7.92
CA PRO A 70 7.29 8.83 6.97
C PRO A 70 7.33 9.68 5.69
N SER A 71 8.49 9.73 5.05
CA SER A 71 8.60 10.17 3.67
C SER A 71 8.01 9.11 2.75
N ILE A 72 6.97 9.47 2.00
CA ILE A 72 6.23 8.55 1.13
C ILE A 72 6.51 8.84 -0.36
N LEU A 73 6.90 10.08 -0.67
CA LEU A 73 7.99 10.47 -1.61
C LEU A 73 8.39 9.43 -2.66
N HIS A 74 9.35 8.61 -2.26
CA HIS A 74 10.10 7.69 -3.10
C HIS A 74 9.30 6.45 -3.52
N LEU A 75 8.10 6.25 -2.97
CA LEU A 75 7.26 5.07 -3.21
C LEU A 75 6.38 5.21 -4.46
N GLY A 76 6.39 6.38 -5.10
CA GLY A 76 5.65 6.64 -6.33
C GLY A 76 4.14 6.53 -6.16
N GLU A 77 3.47 5.95 -7.16
CA GLU A 77 2.00 5.80 -7.22
C GLU A 77 1.39 5.14 -5.97
N LYS A 78 2.03 4.09 -5.45
CA LYS A 78 1.54 3.40 -4.24
C LYS A 78 1.68 4.27 -2.98
N GLY A 79 2.66 5.16 -2.97
CA GLY A 79 2.78 6.20 -1.96
C GLY A 79 1.67 7.25 -2.08
N ASP A 80 1.36 7.68 -3.30
CA ASP A 80 0.26 8.63 -3.56
C ASP A 80 -1.10 8.04 -3.09
N MET A 81 -1.33 6.73 -3.26
CA MET A 81 -2.51 6.05 -2.72
C MET A 81 -2.52 5.99 -1.18
N LEU A 82 -1.38 5.69 -0.55
CA LEU A 82 -1.24 5.71 0.92
C LEU A 82 -1.53 7.12 1.50
N LEU A 83 -1.13 8.18 0.80
CA LEU A 83 -1.45 9.56 1.17
C LEU A 83 -2.94 9.85 1.13
N CYS A 84 -3.71 9.22 0.25
CA CYS A 84 -5.17 9.38 0.21
C CYS A 84 -5.82 8.87 1.51
N MET A 85 -5.28 7.81 2.12
CA MET A 85 -5.75 7.36 3.45
C MET A 85 -5.41 8.34 4.57
N PHE A 86 -4.39 9.19 4.43
CA PHE A 86 -4.11 10.22 5.44
C PHE A 86 -5.16 11.33 5.35
N VAL A 87 -5.60 11.66 4.14
CA VAL A 87 -6.63 12.68 3.88
C VAL A 87 -8.00 12.28 4.46
N SER A 88 -8.29 10.98 4.57
CA SER A 88 -9.54 10.49 5.18
C SER A 88 -9.66 10.80 6.69
N SER A 89 -8.55 11.16 7.34
CA SER A 89 -8.50 11.50 8.76
C SER A 89 -8.17 12.98 8.98
N VAL A 90 -8.92 13.67 9.84
CA VAL A 90 -8.68 15.09 10.19
C VAL A 90 -7.21 15.40 10.57
N PRO A 91 -6.55 14.65 11.49
CA PRO A 91 -5.14 14.88 11.81
C PRO A 91 -4.20 14.63 10.61
N GLY A 92 -4.51 13.65 9.76
CA GLY A 92 -3.71 13.35 8.57
C GLY A 92 -3.83 14.45 7.52
N PHE A 93 -5.06 14.90 7.25
CA PHE A 93 -5.32 16.07 6.39
C PHE A 93 -4.58 17.31 6.89
N ARG A 94 -4.68 17.66 8.18
CA ARG A 94 -3.95 18.81 8.75
C ARG A 94 -2.44 18.66 8.58
N SER A 95 -1.90 17.46 8.79
CA SER A 95 -0.46 17.21 8.63
C SER A 95 0.00 17.40 7.19
N LEU A 96 -0.79 16.94 6.21
CA LEU A 96 -0.48 17.11 4.78
C LEU A 96 -0.69 18.55 4.30
N ASN A 97 -1.72 19.21 4.80
CA ASN A 97 -2.00 20.61 4.47
C ASN A 97 -0.91 21.54 4.99
N ASN A 98 -0.41 21.31 6.21
CA ASN A 98 0.69 22.10 6.77
C ASN A 98 2.02 21.91 6.04
N ALA A 99 2.16 20.84 5.25
CA ALA A 99 3.31 20.54 4.43
C ALA A 99 3.06 20.85 2.94
N ASP A 100 1.99 21.58 2.62
CA ASP A 100 1.58 21.99 1.27
C ASP A 100 1.41 20.83 0.26
N PHE A 101 1.19 19.61 0.75
CA PHE A 101 1.03 18.43 -0.10
C PHE A 101 -0.37 18.31 -0.72
N ILE A 102 -1.41 18.89 -0.11
CA ILE A 102 -2.80 18.74 -0.57
C ILE A 102 -2.98 19.31 -1.99
N SER A 103 -2.48 20.51 -2.26
CA SER A 103 -2.59 21.14 -3.59
C SER A 103 -1.85 20.34 -4.66
N SER A 104 -0.66 19.82 -4.33
CA SER A 104 0.13 18.97 -5.23
C SER A 104 -0.57 17.64 -5.51
N LEU A 105 -1.14 17.02 -4.48
CA LEU A 105 -1.89 15.77 -4.62
C LEU A 105 -3.14 15.99 -5.48
N LEU A 106 -3.93 17.05 -5.22
CA LEU A 106 -5.09 17.41 -6.04
C LEU A 106 -4.72 17.61 -7.51
N GLN A 107 -3.61 18.31 -7.77
CA GLN A 107 -3.15 18.53 -9.14
C GLN A 107 -2.75 17.22 -9.82
N LYS A 108 -2.01 16.33 -9.14
CA LYS A 108 -1.67 15.00 -9.67
C LYS A 108 -2.92 14.18 -9.99
N TRP A 109 -3.91 14.19 -9.10
CA TRP A 109 -5.18 13.49 -9.32
C TRP A 109 -5.93 14.01 -10.53
N HIS A 110 -6.03 15.33 -10.66
CA HIS A 110 -6.65 15.97 -11.81
C HIS A 110 -5.91 15.65 -13.13
N THR A 111 -4.57 15.63 -13.15
CA THR A 111 -3.81 15.47 -14.39
C THR A 111 -3.63 14.04 -14.86
N SER A 112 -3.55 13.06 -13.95
CA SER A 112 -3.21 11.68 -14.35
C SER A 112 -3.72 10.58 -13.43
N LEU A 113 -3.81 10.79 -12.10
CA LEU A 113 -4.19 9.67 -11.22
C LEU A 113 -5.66 9.26 -11.35
N ASN A 114 -6.57 10.14 -11.80
CA ASN A 114 -7.96 9.75 -12.09
C ASN A 114 -8.05 8.68 -13.17
N GLU A 115 -7.38 8.88 -14.32
CA GLU A 115 -7.35 7.89 -15.41
C GLU A 115 -6.64 6.61 -14.94
N ARG A 116 -5.51 6.79 -14.27
CA ARG A 116 -4.71 5.68 -13.76
C ARG A 116 -5.43 4.84 -12.69
N TYR A 117 -6.27 5.46 -11.88
CA TYR A 117 -7.07 4.76 -10.87
C TYR A 117 -8.01 3.73 -11.52
N VAL A 118 -8.60 4.08 -12.66
CA VAL A 118 -9.44 3.15 -13.44
C VAL A 118 -8.61 1.94 -13.87
N ASP A 119 -7.41 2.15 -14.43
CA ASP A 119 -6.51 1.04 -14.80
C ASP A 119 -6.18 0.13 -13.61
N ILE A 120 -5.92 0.72 -12.43
CA ILE A 120 -5.60 -0.06 -11.22
C ILE A 120 -6.80 -0.93 -10.82
N VAL A 121 -8.00 -0.36 -10.78
CA VAL A 121 -9.21 -1.10 -10.41
C VAL A 121 -9.49 -2.21 -11.43
N GLU A 122 -9.33 -1.93 -12.72
CA GLU A 122 -9.46 -2.92 -13.79
C GLU A 122 -8.43 -4.04 -13.65
N GLU A 123 -7.16 -3.73 -13.39
CA GLU A 123 -6.10 -4.71 -13.15
C GLU A 123 -6.42 -5.60 -11.95
N MET A 124 -6.87 -5.01 -10.83
CA MET A 124 -7.26 -5.76 -9.63
C MET A 124 -8.44 -6.71 -9.88
N LEU A 125 -9.47 -6.25 -10.60
CA LEU A 125 -10.61 -7.08 -10.98
C LEU A 125 -10.20 -8.20 -11.94
N ASN A 126 -9.33 -7.89 -12.91
CA ASN A 126 -8.81 -8.86 -13.85
C ASN A 126 -7.98 -9.95 -13.15
N GLU A 127 -7.11 -9.60 -12.22
CA GLU A 127 -6.31 -10.57 -11.45
C GLU A 127 -7.16 -11.49 -10.55
N ALA A 128 -8.30 -11.00 -10.06
CA ALA A 128 -9.13 -11.76 -9.13
C ALA A 128 -10.21 -12.59 -9.80
N LEU A 129 -10.81 -12.07 -10.87
CA LEU A 129 -11.95 -12.69 -11.55
C LEU A 129 -11.54 -13.43 -12.82
N MET A 130 -10.54 -12.93 -13.52
CA MET A 130 -9.97 -13.62 -14.67
C MET A 130 -8.75 -14.41 -14.24
N THR A 131 -8.52 -15.58 -14.83
CA THR A 131 -7.32 -16.38 -14.61
C THR A 131 -6.07 -15.74 -15.26
N PHE A 132 -6.02 -14.41 -15.34
CA PHE A 132 -4.96 -13.67 -15.96
C PHE A 132 -3.79 -13.52 -14.98
N GLU A 133 -2.66 -14.14 -15.30
CA GLU A 133 -1.40 -13.91 -14.61
C GLU A 133 -0.51 -13.04 -15.52
N GLN A 134 -0.20 -11.81 -15.10
CA GLN A 134 0.89 -11.05 -15.72
C GLN A 134 2.22 -11.69 -15.34
N THR A 135 2.84 -12.39 -16.28
CA THR A 135 4.24 -12.80 -16.13
C THR A 135 5.13 -11.56 -16.16
N TYR A 136 5.95 -11.41 -15.12
CA TYR A 136 6.91 -10.30 -14.96
C TYR A 136 8.02 -10.39 -16.02
N SER A 137 7.73 -9.96 -17.26
CA SER A 137 8.66 -9.74 -18.39
C SER A 137 7.87 -9.78 -19.71
N GLY A 138 7.28 -8.66 -20.15
CA GLY A 138 6.91 -8.35 -21.55
C GLY A 138 6.14 -9.40 -22.37
N SER A 139 5.59 -10.43 -21.75
CA SER A 139 5.00 -11.58 -22.42
C SER A 139 3.50 -11.40 -22.49
N CYS A 140 2.90 -11.81 -23.61
CA CYS A 140 1.45 -11.78 -23.78
C CYS A 140 0.78 -12.46 -22.58
N PRO A 141 -0.17 -11.78 -21.92
CA PRO A 141 -0.75 -12.29 -20.71
C PRO A 141 -1.55 -13.57 -21.05
N ARG A 142 -1.33 -14.66 -20.30
CA ARG A 142 -1.86 -15.99 -20.63
C ARG A 142 -2.94 -16.38 -19.61
N ARG A 143 -4.09 -16.84 -20.09
CA ARG A 143 -5.12 -17.41 -19.21
C ARG A 143 -4.60 -18.71 -18.58
N SER A 144 -4.49 -18.71 -17.27
CA SER A 144 -4.29 -19.92 -16.48
C SER A 144 -5.52 -20.84 -16.61
N ILE A 145 -5.27 -22.14 -16.72
CA ILE A 145 -6.30 -23.19 -16.76
C ILE A 145 -6.80 -23.50 -15.34
N LEU A 146 -6.03 -23.14 -14.32
CA LEU A 146 -6.33 -23.38 -12.91
C LEU A 146 -6.95 -22.11 -12.31
N LYS A 147 -8.24 -22.16 -11.98
CA LYS A 147 -8.85 -21.13 -11.13
C LYS A 147 -8.13 -21.17 -9.78
N GLY A 148 -7.30 -20.16 -9.51
CA GLY A 148 -6.71 -19.95 -8.20
C GLY A 148 -7.79 -19.73 -7.14
N PRO A 149 -7.43 -19.73 -5.84
CA PRO A 149 -8.37 -19.35 -4.80
C PRO A 149 -8.94 -17.96 -5.08
N LYS A 150 -10.24 -17.77 -4.81
CA LYS A 150 -10.89 -16.46 -4.94
C LYS A 150 -10.10 -15.46 -4.09
N LYS A 151 -9.53 -14.45 -4.72
CA LYS A 151 -8.89 -13.33 -4.04
C LYS A 151 -9.95 -12.30 -3.73
N ASP A 152 -9.98 -11.82 -2.50
CA ASP A 152 -10.79 -10.65 -2.14
C ASP A 152 -10.21 -9.42 -2.84
N VAL A 153 -11.09 -8.64 -3.49
CA VAL A 153 -10.74 -7.38 -4.13
C VAL A 153 -11.36 -6.25 -3.34
N PHE A 154 -10.51 -5.52 -2.62
CA PHE A 154 -10.90 -4.30 -1.95
C PHE A 154 -10.67 -3.11 -2.89
N LEU A 155 -11.57 -2.13 -2.85
CA LEU A 155 -11.39 -0.92 -3.65
C LEU A 155 -10.22 -0.11 -3.07
N PRO A 156 -9.25 0.30 -3.90
CA PRO A 156 -8.17 1.16 -3.45
C PRO A 156 -8.73 2.55 -3.06
N PRO A 157 -8.07 3.25 -2.11
CA PRO A 157 -8.50 4.57 -1.66
C PRO A 157 -8.49 5.58 -2.82
N HIS A 158 -9.53 6.41 -2.89
CA HIS A 158 -9.66 7.49 -3.87
C HIS A 158 -9.64 8.85 -3.15
N LEU A 159 -8.95 9.85 -3.71
CA LEU A 159 -8.82 11.16 -3.05
C LEU A 159 -10.16 11.84 -2.78
N TYR A 160 -11.10 11.72 -3.71
CA TYR A 160 -12.43 12.37 -3.62
C TYR A 160 -13.47 11.64 -2.76
N GLY A 161 -13.11 10.50 -2.16
CA GLY A 161 -14.04 9.64 -1.43
C GLY A 161 -14.43 8.39 -2.20
#